data_AF-A0A8B7D9C2-F1
#
_entry.id   AF-A0A8B7D9C2-F1
#
_cell.length_a   1.000
_cell.length_b   1.000
_cell.length_c   1.000
_cell.angle_alpha   90.00
_cell.angle_beta   90.00
_cell.angle_gamma   90.00
#
_symmetry.space_group_name_H-M   'P 1'
#
loop_
_entity.id
_entity.type
_entity.pdbx_description
1 polymer ?
#
loop_
_entity_poly.entity_id
_entity_poly.type
_entity_poly.pdbx_seq_one_letter_code
_entity_poly.pdbx_strand_id
1 'polypeptide(L)'
;MEFCASVYAYNSFSSKEIMANKKLESCLPMIYGLSNKRRNILLTYLANLKSSNTENISLIHIYDQIDDYDIRKKIFIQCFYESQSSITDELKSLIDNKYWRILIDDGKTSYETSCENYFVNDFINWGRKLSELFVRKNNLDENEKNLIIKCATNVHRVYIYCSFKINGWIPQNKIKKLWITLSDYKISKHEFEENLLPWISICEVLHLALHDDTDFIKDTFKWLRALNLKCSRVIYRGKIYFRKI
;
A
#
# COMPACT_ATOMS: atom_id res chain seq x y z
N MET A 1 0.21 25.32 -8.73
CA MET A 1 0.52 25.29 -10.18
C MET A 1 -0.08 24.07 -10.87
N GLU A 2 -0.05 22.90 -10.24
CA GLU A 2 -0.54 21.63 -10.82
C GLU A 2 -2.00 21.69 -11.28
N PHE A 3 -2.89 22.38 -10.55
CA PHE A 3 -4.29 22.52 -10.96
C PHE A 3 -4.45 23.22 -12.32
N CYS A 4 -3.87 24.41 -12.50
CA CYS A 4 -3.96 25.14 -13.77
C CYS A 4 -3.29 24.38 -14.92
N ALA A 5 -2.15 23.73 -14.65
CA ALA A 5 -1.48 22.89 -15.62
C ALA A 5 -2.35 21.69 -16.02
N SER A 6 -3.05 21.07 -15.07
CA SER A 6 -3.97 19.95 -15.32
C SER A 6 -5.18 20.37 -16.15
N VAL A 7 -5.79 21.51 -15.83
CA VAL A 7 -6.92 22.08 -16.60
C VAL A 7 -6.47 22.42 -18.03
N TYR A 8 -5.31 23.05 -18.18
CA TYR A 8 -4.74 23.35 -19.48
C TYR A 8 -4.46 22.07 -20.27
N ALA A 9 -3.79 21.09 -19.65
CA ALA A 9 -3.43 19.84 -20.29
C ALA A 9 -4.65 19.05 -20.76
N TYR A 10 -5.66 18.92 -19.89
CA TYR A 10 -6.94 18.28 -20.22
C TYR A 10 -7.61 18.89 -21.45
N ASN A 11 -7.59 20.22 -21.57
CA ASN A 11 -8.23 20.95 -22.66
C ASN A 11 -7.39 21.07 -23.94
N SER A 12 -6.06 20.87 -23.87
CA SER A 12 -5.14 21.24 -24.97
C SER A 12 -4.30 20.08 -25.54
N PHE A 13 -4.18 18.95 -24.84
CA PHE A 13 -3.38 17.81 -25.30
C PHE A 13 -4.22 16.55 -25.36
N SER A 14 -3.99 15.70 -26.35
CA SER A 14 -4.54 14.34 -26.42
C SER A 14 -4.02 13.45 -25.29
N SER A 15 -4.73 12.36 -25.02
CA SER A 15 -4.32 11.34 -24.03
C SER A 15 -2.89 10.87 -24.28
N LYS A 16 -2.53 10.63 -25.54
CA LYS A 16 -1.21 10.16 -25.96
C LYS A 16 -0.12 11.19 -25.69
N GLU A 17 -0.39 12.47 -25.96
CA GLU A 17 0.56 13.56 -25.69
C GLU A 17 0.79 13.76 -24.19
N ILE A 18 -0.26 13.64 -23.38
CA ILE A 18 -0.16 13.73 -21.91
C ILE A 18 0.72 12.61 -21.37
N MET A 19 0.47 11.36 -21.79
CA MET A 19 1.22 10.20 -21.30
C MET A 19 2.66 10.16 -21.84
N ALA A 20 2.93 10.69 -23.02
CA ALA A 20 4.29 10.77 -23.56
C ALA A 20 5.17 11.81 -22.85
N ASN A 21 4.57 12.72 -22.06
CA ASN A 21 5.28 13.79 -21.39
C ASN A 21 5.38 13.53 -19.87
N LYS A 22 6.56 13.14 -19.41
CA LYS A 22 6.85 12.90 -17.99
C LYS A 22 6.48 14.05 -17.05
N LYS A 23 6.50 15.30 -17.53
CA LYS A 23 6.10 16.46 -16.72
C LYS A 23 4.59 16.55 -16.51
N LEU A 24 3.80 15.93 -17.39
CA LEU A 24 2.35 15.89 -17.31
C LEU A 24 1.82 14.66 -16.56
N GLU A 25 2.66 13.64 -16.32
CA GLU A 25 2.27 12.46 -15.53
C GLU A 25 1.74 12.84 -14.14
N SER A 26 2.35 13.84 -13.48
CA SER A 26 1.88 14.33 -12.17
C SER A 26 0.52 15.03 -12.23
N CYS A 27 0.07 15.47 -13.41
CA CYS A 27 -1.23 16.07 -13.61
C CYS A 27 -2.35 15.03 -13.80
N LEU A 28 -2.00 13.77 -14.08
CA LEU A 28 -2.97 12.71 -14.38
C LEU A 28 -4.05 12.55 -13.31
N PRO A 29 -3.75 12.47 -12.01
CA PRO A 29 -4.80 12.34 -10.99
C PRO A 29 -5.85 13.47 -11.08
N MET A 30 -5.39 14.71 -11.22
CA MET A 30 -6.28 15.87 -11.32
C MET A 30 -7.07 15.88 -12.63
N ILE A 31 -6.45 15.47 -13.75
CA ILE A 31 -7.11 15.27 -15.05
C ILE A 31 -8.24 14.22 -14.93
N TYR A 32 -8.02 13.12 -14.20
CA TYR A 32 -9.07 12.14 -13.89
C TYR A 32 -10.15 12.67 -12.95
N GLY A 33 -9.79 13.57 -12.03
CA GLY A 33 -10.75 14.29 -11.21
C GLY A 33 -11.66 15.20 -12.05
N LEU A 34 -11.13 15.85 -13.08
CA LEU A 34 -11.88 16.70 -14.00
C LEU A 34 -12.84 15.90 -14.90
N SER A 35 -12.46 14.68 -15.31
CA SER A 35 -13.32 13.81 -16.12
C SER A 35 -14.43 13.11 -15.31
N ASN A 36 -14.42 13.25 -13.98
CA ASN A 36 -15.39 12.64 -13.09
C ASN A 36 -16.79 13.27 -13.25
N LYS A 37 -17.66 12.57 -13.99
CA LYS A 37 -19.05 12.99 -14.26
C LYS A 37 -19.94 13.08 -13.02
N ARG A 38 -19.51 12.54 -11.87
CA ARG A 38 -20.29 12.51 -10.62
C ARG A 38 -19.99 13.70 -9.69
N ARG A 39 -19.15 14.68 -10.09
CA ARG A 39 -18.76 15.82 -9.24
C ARG A 39 -18.96 17.20 -9.87
N ASN A 40 -19.29 18.13 -8.96
CA ASN A 40 -19.27 19.60 -8.98
C ASN A 40 -19.41 20.32 -10.34
N ILE A 41 -20.41 21.22 -10.43
CA ILE A 41 -20.73 22.04 -11.61
C ILE A 41 -19.48 22.78 -12.12
N LEU A 42 -18.61 23.25 -11.21
CA LEU A 42 -17.38 23.95 -11.57
C LEU A 42 -16.37 23.06 -12.34
N LEU A 43 -16.18 21.80 -11.93
CA LEU A 43 -15.27 20.89 -12.63
C LEU A 43 -15.82 20.52 -14.00
N THR A 44 -17.13 20.30 -14.07
CA THR A 44 -17.85 20.09 -15.34
C THR A 44 -17.67 21.30 -16.27
N TYR A 45 -17.78 22.52 -15.74
CA TYR A 45 -17.56 23.74 -16.50
C TYR A 45 -16.12 23.85 -17.01
N LEU A 46 -15.11 23.61 -16.15
CA LEU A 46 -13.71 23.65 -16.52
C LEU A 46 -13.32 22.60 -17.57
N ALA A 47 -13.93 21.41 -17.51
CA ALA A 47 -13.76 20.36 -18.51
C ALA A 47 -14.36 20.76 -19.88
N ASN A 48 -15.38 21.62 -19.89
CA ASN A 48 -16.12 22.02 -21.09
C ASN A 48 -15.66 23.37 -21.68
N LEU A 49 -14.59 23.98 -21.16
CA LEU A 49 -14.18 25.33 -21.53
C LEU A 49 -13.74 25.48 -23.00
N LYS A 50 -13.37 24.38 -23.69
CA LYS A 50 -12.97 24.38 -25.11
C LYS A 50 -12.73 22.99 -25.73
N SER A 51 -13.22 21.89 -25.13
CA SER A 51 -12.70 20.53 -25.38
C SER A 51 -12.67 20.13 -26.88
N SER A 52 -11.49 20.17 -27.49
CA SER A 52 -11.19 19.46 -28.74
C SER A 52 -10.86 17.98 -28.46
N ASN A 53 -10.58 17.65 -27.20
CA ASN A 53 -10.18 16.33 -26.77
C ASN A 53 -11.40 15.46 -26.47
N THR A 54 -11.76 14.61 -27.43
CA THR A 54 -12.87 13.64 -27.31
C THR A 54 -12.42 12.27 -26.81
N GLU A 55 -11.12 12.05 -26.66
CA GLU A 55 -10.57 10.79 -26.18
C GLU A 55 -10.77 10.66 -24.67
N ASN A 56 -11.46 9.59 -24.27
CA ASN A 56 -11.64 9.25 -22.87
C ASN A 56 -10.38 8.53 -22.38
N ILE A 57 -9.63 9.14 -21.46
CA ILE A 57 -8.41 8.53 -20.91
C ILE A 57 -8.83 7.35 -20.03
N SER A 58 -8.66 6.11 -20.50
CA SER A 58 -8.93 4.90 -19.71
C SER A 58 -7.83 4.65 -18.66
N LEU A 59 -8.23 4.29 -17.44
CA LEU A 59 -7.31 3.93 -16.34
C LEU A 59 -6.35 2.80 -16.73
N ILE A 60 -6.75 1.93 -17.67
CA ILE A 60 -5.91 0.84 -18.18
C ILE A 60 -4.70 1.40 -18.92
N HIS A 61 -4.89 2.47 -19.70
CA HIS A 61 -3.81 3.07 -20.47
C HIS A 61 -2.72 3.71 -19.60
N ILE A 62 -3.08 4.27 -18.43
CA ILE A 62 -2.07 4.75 -17.46
C ILE A 62 -1.13 3.62 -17.07
N TYR A 63 -1.70 2.45 -16.82
CA TYR A 63 -0.92 1.34 -16.32
C TYR A 63 0.06 0.82 -17.37
N ASP A 64 -0.23 0.91 -18.67
CA ASP A 64 0.68 0.35 -19.69
C ASP A 64 1.81 1.30 -20.10
N GLN A 65 1.67 2.61 -19.89
CA GLN A 65 2.61 3.60 -20.46
C GLN A 65 3.67 4.15 -19.51
N ILE A 66 3.52 3.99 -18.19
CA ILE A 66 4.48 4.54 -17.21
C ILE A 66 5.55 3.50 -16.90
N ASP A 67 6.78 3.64 -17.38
CA ASP A 67 7.83 2.61 -17.24
C ASP A 67 8.12 2.20 -15.79
N ASP A 68 8.15 3.14 -14.85
CA ASP A 68 8.42 2.86 -13.44
C ASP A 68 7.20 2.22 -12.76
N TYR A 69 7.40 1.01 -12.27
CA TYR A 69 6.34 0.20 -11.69
C TYR A 69 5.68 0.80 -10.44
N ASP A 70 6.45 1.47 -9.60
CA ASP A 70 5.98 2.03 -8.33
C ASP A 70 5.27 3.35 -8.55
N ILE A 71 5.83 4.20 -9.42
CA ILE A 71 5.20 5.45 -9.85
C ILE A 71 3.87 5.16 -10.58
N ARG A 72 3.87 4.17 -11.49
CA ARG A 72 2.68 3.73 -12.23
C ARG A 72 1.53 3.35 -11.30
N LYS A 73 1.78 2.55 -10.27
CA LYS A 73 0.74 2.17 -9.29
C LYS A 73 0.24 3.34 -8.48
N LYS A 74 1.16 4.19 -8.02
CA LYS A 74 0.82 5.38 -7.25
C LYS A 74 -0.12 6.27 -8.04
N ILE A 75 0.25 6.58 -9.28
CA ILE A 75 -0.58 7.38 -10.20
C ILE A 75 -1.91 6.65 -10.48
N PHE A 76 -1.90 5.35 -10.73
CA PHE A 76 -3.13 4.57 -10.94
C PHE A 76 -4.09 4.69 -9.75
N ILE A 77 -3.62 4.47 -8.51
CA ILE A 77 -4.45 4.53 -7.29
C ILE A 77 -5.00 5.95 -7.09
N GLN A 78 -4.19 6.98 -7.35
CA GLN A 78 -4.62 8.37 -7.27
C GLN A 78 -5.67 8.69 -8.34
N CYS A 79 -5.47 8.27 -9.59
CA CYS A 79 -6.45 8.46 -10.67
C CYS A 79 -7.75 7.70 -10.39
N PHE A 80 -7.66 6.49 -9.85
CA PHE A 80 -8.81 5.68 -9.43
C PHE A 80 -9.62 6.40 -8.34
N TYR A 81 -8.93 6.99 -7.36
CA TYR A 81 -9.55 7.81 -6.33
C TYR A 81 -10.18 9.09 -6.89
N GLU A 82 -9.47 9.88 -7.68
CA GLU A 82 -9.97 11.18 -8.17
C GLU A 82 -11.18 11.03 -9.11
N SER A 83 -11.12 10.02 -9.99
CA SER A 83 -12.26 9.65 -10.84
C SER A 83 -13.43 9.04 -10.06
N GLN A 84 -13.24 8.71 -8.78
CA GLN A 84 -14.20 7.96 -7.95
C GLN A 84 -14.67 6.70 -8.68
N SER A 85 -13.72 6.04 -9.34
CA SER A 85 -13.96 4.82 -10.09
C SER A 85 -14.22 3.66 -9.15
N SER A 86 -14.96 2.67 -9.64
CA SER A 86 -15.07 1.36 -9.00
C SER A 86 -14.34 0.32 -9.82
N ILE A 87 -13.90 -0.78 -9.20
CA ILE A 87 -13.34 -1.90 -9.96
C ILE A 87 -14.46 -2.51 -10.84
N THR A 88 -14.25 -2.48 -12.16
CA THR A 88 -15.13 -3.09 -13.18
C THR A 88 -14.50 -4.36 -13.73
N ASP A 89 -15.25 -5.17 -14.50
CA ASP A 89 -14.71 -6.37 -15.14
C ASP A 89 -13.55 -6.06 -16.12
N GLU A 90 -13.54 -4.88 -16.73
CA GLU A 90 -12.43 -4.42 -17.58
C GLU A 90 -11.14 -4.25 -16.76
N LEU A 91 -11.24 -3.51 -15.65
CA LEU A 91 -10.12 -3.27 -14.73
C LEU A 91 -9.71 -4.54 -13.97
N LYS A 92 -10.62 -5.49 -13.79
CA LYS A 92 -10.36 -6.75 -13.08
C LYS A 92 -9.20 -7.51 -13.72
N SER A 93 -9.19 -7.62 -15.05
CA SER A 93 -8.10 -8.30 -15.77
C SER A 93 -6.73 -7.65 -15.51
N LEU A 94 -6.70 -6.32 -15.43
CA LEU A 94 -5.51 -5.57 -15.08
C LEU A 94 -5.15 -5.82 -13.62
N ILE A 95 -6.09 -5.72 -12.69
CA ILE A 95 -5.85 -5.82 -11.25
C ILE A 95 -5.36 -7.22 -10.85
N ASP A 96 -5.96 -8.27 -11.40
CA ASP A 96 -5.68 -9.67 -11.07
C ASP A 96 -4.27 -10.10 -11.49
N ASN A 97 -3.77 -9.56 -12.60
CA ASN A 97 -2.47 -9.90 -13.16
C ASN A 97 -1.32 -9.10 -12.54
N LYS A 98 -1.59 -8.26 -11.53
CA LYS A 98 -0.60 -7.33 -10.99
C LYS A 98 -0.41 -7.52 -9.49
N TYR A 99 0.78 -7.16 -9.06
CA TYR A 99 1.24 -7.32 -7.69
C TYR A 99 0.92 -6.08 -6.86
N TRP A 100 -0.18 -6.04 -6.12
CA TRP A 100 -0.52 -4.84 -5.34
C TRP A 100 0.18 -4.81 -3.98
N ARG A 101 0.85 -3.69 -3.69
CA ARG A 101 1.55 -3.46 -2.42
C ARG A 101 1.13 -2.13 -1.82
N ILE A 102 1.00 -2.09 -0.50
CA ILE A 102 0.71 -0.89 0.28
C ILE A 102 1.90 -0.60 1.19
N LEU A 103 2.34 0.66 1.23
CA LEU A 103 3.48 1.12 2.04
C LEU A 103 3.02 2.21 3.00
N ILE A 104 3.25 2.00 4.30
CA ILE A 104 3.06 2.97 5.36
C ILE A 104 4.43 3.39 5.87
N ASP A 105 4.81 4.65 5.66
CA ASP A 105 6.07 5.23 6.09
C ASP A 105 5.89 6.71 6.49
N ASP A 106 6.93 7.33 7.05
CA ASP A 106 6.89 8.74 7.49
C ASP A 106 6.75 9.74 6.33
N GLY A 107 7.06 9.33 5.10
CA GLY A 107 6.93 10.17 3.90
C GLY A 107 5.52 10.19 3.33
N LYS A 108 4.65 9.28 3.77
CA LYS A 108 3.29 9.13 3.25
C LYS A 108 2.40 10.29 3.67
N THR A 109 1.78 10.91 2.68
CA THR A 109 0.83 12.01 2.90
C THR A 109 -0.58 11.49 3.24
N SER A 110 -1.37 12.32 3.92
CA SER A 110 -2.78 12.03 4.19
C SER A 110 -3.61 11.82 2.91
N TYR A 111 -3.25 12.52 1.83
CA TYR A 111 -3.85 12.33 0.51
C TYR A 111 -3.59 10.92 -0.04
N GLU A 112 -2.33 10.47 -0.01
CA GLU A 112 -1.97 9.12 -0.47
C GLU A 112 -2.65 8.03 0.37
N THR A 113 -2.69 8.21 1.69
CA THR A 113 -3.41 7.30 2.60
C THR A 113 -4.91 7.24 2.28
N SER A 114 -5.51 8.36 1.88
CA SER A 114 -6.93 8.40 1.47
C SER A 114 -7.17 7.67 0.16
N CYS A 115 -6.30 7.89 -0.84
CA CYS A 115 -6.38 7.21 -2.13
C CYS A 115 -6.26 5.68 -1.97
N GLU A 116 -5.28 5.23 -1.19
CA GLU A 116 -5.08 3.81 -0.92
C GLU A 116 -6.21 3.20 -0.10
N ASN A 117 -6.75 3.91 0.90
CA ASN A 117 -7.93 3.46 1.64
C ASN A 117 -9.12 3.19 0.70
N TYR A 118 -9.36 4.11 -0.23
CA TYR A 118 -10.45 3.98 -1.20
C TYR A 118 -10.22 2.77 -2.13
N PHE A 119 -9.02 2.66 -2.70
CA PHE A 119 -8.67 1.53 -3.57
C PHE A 119 -8.76 0.18 -2.83
N VAL A 120 -8.20 0.09 -1.62
CA VAL A 120 -8.17 -1.15 -0.83
C VAL A 120 -9.58 -1.59 -0.42
N ASN A 121 -10.49 -0.65 -0.11
CA ASN A 121 -11.88 -0.99 0.18
C ASN A 121 -12.51 -1.76 -1.00
N ASP A 122 -12.42 -1.21 -2.20
CA ASP A 122 -12.96 -1.85 -3.41
C ASP A 122 -12.24 -3.16 -3.72
N PHE A 123 -10.90 -3.16 -3.63
CA PHE A 123 -10.08 -4.33 -3.93
C PHE A 123 -10.40 -5.53 -3.01
N ILE A 124 -10.58 -5.30 -1.71
CA ILE A 124 -10.93 -6.36 -0.75
C ILE A 124 -12.38 -6.79 -0.93
N ASN A 125 -13.32 -5.88 -1.20
CA ASN A 125 -14.72 -6.21 -1.44
C ASN A 125 -14.90 -7.15 -2.66
N TRP A 126 -13.99 -7.07 -3.64
CA TRP A 126 -13.89 -7.99 -4.77
C TRP A 126 -13.26 -9.36 -4.43
N GLY A 127 -12.98 -9.63 -3.15
CA GLY A 127 -12.41 -10.88 -2.66
C GLY A 127 -10.94 -11.07 -3.01
N ARG A 128 -10.22 -10.01 -3.40
CA ARG A 128 -8.81 -10.08 -3.79
C ARG A 128 -7.88 -9.86 -2.61
N LYS A 129 -6.75 -10.58 -2.65
CA LYS A 129 -5.70 -10.53 -1.63
C LYS A 129 -4.56 -9.62 -2.05
N LEU A 130 -4.20 -8.67 -1.19
CA LEU A 130 -3.02 -7.85 -1.39
C LEU A 130 -1.79 -8.73 -1.43
N SER A 131 -0.83 -8.35 -2.26
CA SER A 131 0.42 -9.10 -2.34
C SER A 131 1.32 -8.78 -1.16
N GLU A 132 1.44 -7.50 -0.81
CA GLU A 132 2.31 -7.03 0.26
C GLU A 132 1.74 -5.85 1.04
N LEU A 133 2.00 -5.85 2.35
CA LEU A 133 1.87 -4.70 3.23
C LEU A 133 3.23 -4.41 3.86
N PHE A 134 3.71 -3.17 3.73
CA PHE A 134 4.94 -2.67 4.35
C PHE A 134 4.59 -1.63 5.41
N VAL A 135 5.11 -1.80 6.62
CA VAL A 135 4.95 -0.84 7.72
C VAL A 135 6.33 -0.43 8.21
N ARG A 136 6.70 0.83 7.96
CA ARG A 136 7.98 1.47 8.30
C ARG A 136 7.79 2.70 9.19
N LYS A 137 6.61 2.85 9.79
CA LYS A 137 6.21 3.98 10.63
C LYS A 137 5.77 3.47 11.99
N ASN A 138 6.30 4.07 13.06
CA ASN A 138 5.95 3.74 14.44
C ASN A 138 4.74 4.54 14.94
N ASN A 139 4.66 5.83 14.59
CA ASN A 139 3.61 6.76 15.00
C ASN A 139 2.52 6.82 13.93
N LEU A 140 1.49 5.99 14.08
CA LEU A 140 0.41 5.88 13.10
C LEU A 140 -0.74 6.84 13.42
N ASP A 141 -1.21 7.58 12.42
CA ASP A 141 -2.50 8.26 12.50
C ASP A 141 -3.67 7.29 12.35
N GLU A 142 -4.89 7.79 12.58
CA GLU A 142 -6.08 6.93 12.57
C GLU A 142 -6.42 6.36 11.18
N ASN A 143 -6.13 7.10 10.11
CA ASN A 143 -6.36 6.62 8.74
C ASN A 143 -5.35 5.54 8.35
N GLU A 144 -4.10 5.68 8.80
CA GLU A 144 -3.04 4.68 8.61
C GLU A 144 -3.33 3.40 9.39
N LYS A 145 -3.78 3.51 10.65
CA LYS A 145 -4.22 2.35 11.43
C LYS A 145 -5.35 1.61 10.72
N ASN A 146 -6.38 2.33 10.28
CA ASN A 146 -7.50 1.75 9.56
C ASN A 146 -7.08 1.06 8.25
N LEU A 147 -6.13 1.67 7.52
CA LEU A 147 -5.56 1.07 6.32
C LEU A 147 -4.80 -0.21 6.63
N ILE A 148 -3.98 -0.23 7.68
CA ILE A 148 -3.26 -1.43 8.14
C ILE A 148 -4.25 -2.53 8.52
N ILE A 149 -5.26 -2.23 9.32
CA ILE A 149 -6.29 -3.19 9.73
C ILE A 149 -6.93 -3.83 8.50
N LYS A 150 -7.40 -3.02 7.54
CA LYS A 150 -8.02 -3.52 6.30
C LYS A 150 -7.07 -4.40 5.52
N CYS A 151 -5.86 -3.92 5.25
CA CYS A 151 -4.87 -4.68 4.50
C CYS A 151 -4.55 -6.03 5.17
N ALA A 152 -4.39 -6.03 6.49
CA ALA A 152 -4.04 -7.20 7.28
C ALA A 152 -5.10 -8.32 7.22
N THR A 153 -6.37 -7.98 6.98
CA THR A 153 -7.41 -9.00 6.81
C THR A 153 -7.22 -9.85 5.54
N ASN A 154 -6.56 -9.34 4.50
CA ASN A 154 -6.51 -10.04 3.23
C ASN A 154 -5.18 -9.81 2.49
N VAL A 155 -4.05 -10.16 3.11
CA VAL A 155 -2.71 -9.98 2.55
C VAL A 155 -1.89 -11.28 2.55
N HIS A 156 -1.05 -11.46 1.54
CA HIS A 156 -0.15 -12.62 1.47
C HIS A 156 1.10 -12.45 2.33
N ARG A 157 1.73 -11.29 2.26
CA ARG A 157 3.03 -11.01 2.88
C ARG A 157 2.97 -9.70 3.66
N VAL A 158 3.52 -9.70 4.87
CA VAL A 158 3.62 -8.49 5.70
C VAL A 158 5.08 -8.25 6.05
N TYR A 159 5.51 -6.99 5.94
CA TYR A 159 6.84 -6.53 6.31
C TYR A 159 6.70 -5.42 7.36
N ILE A 160 7.30 -5.63 8.51
CA ILE A 160 7.30 -4.70 9.64
C ILE A 160 8.76 -4.32 9.91
N TYR A 161 9.07 -3.02 9.85
CA TYR A 161 10.42 -2.50 10.05
C TYR A 161 10.59 -1.74 11.36
N CYS A 162 9.51 -1.60 12.14
CA CYS A 162 9.50 -0.90 13.41
C CYS A 162 8.41 -1.48 14.31
N SER A 163 8.53 -1.25 15.61
CA SER A 163 7.44 -1.52 16.55
C SER A 163 6.33 -0.46 16.39
N PHE A 164 5.08 -0.91 16.32
CA PHE A 164 3.91 -0.04 16.31
C PHE A 164 2.75 -0.73 17.05
N LYS A 165 1.81 0.04 17.59
CA LYS A 165 0.66 -0.48 18.32
C LYS A 165 -0.65 0.07 17.73
N ILE A 166 -1.64 -0.81 17.59
CA ILE A 166 -3.02 -0.43 17.27
C ILE A 166 -3.88 -0.83 18.46
N ASN A 167 -4.29 0.15 19.25
CA ASN A 167 -5.02 -0.10 20.50
C ASN A 167 -6.36 -0.77 20.22
N GLY A 168 -6.68 -1.81 20.99
CA GLY A 168 -7.94 -2.55 20.87
C GLY A 168 -8.04 -3.47 19.65
N TRP A 169 -6.96 -3.64 18.89
CA TRP A 169 -6.94 -4.51 17.71
C TRP A 169 -5.80 -5.52 17.76
N ILE A 170 -6.11 -6.75 17.36
CA ILE A 170 -5.17 -7.87 17.28
C ILE A 170 -5.37 -8.51 15.90
N PRO A 171 -4.30 -8.80 15.14
CA PRO A 171 -4.45 -9.41 13.83
C PRO A 171 -4.92 -10.87 13.99
N GLN A 172 -5.93 -11.27 13.20
CA GLN A 172 -6.58 -12.60 13.33
C GLN A 172 -6.38 -13.50 12.11
N ASN A 173 -6.17 -12.91 10.93
CA ASN A 173 -6.19 -13.65 9.68
C ASN A 173 -4.81 -14.24 9.40
N LYS A 174 -4.76 -15.50 8.95
CA LYS A 174 -3.48 -16.16 8.66
C LYS A 174 -2.70 -15.42 7.58
N ILE A 175 -1.43 -15.12 7.87
CA ILE A 175 -0.49 -14.49 6.94
C ILE A 175 0.47 -15.57 6.41
N LYS A 176 0.65 -15.63 5.09
CA LYS A 176 1.53 -16.66 4.51
C LYS A 176 2.99 -16.45 4.92
N LYS A 177 3.45 -15.20 4.90
CA LYS A 177 4.84 -14.87 5.25
C LYS A 177 4.93 -13.52 5.97
N LEU A 178 5.65 -13.49 7.07
CA LEU A 178 5.90 -12.30 7.87
C LEU A 178 7.40 -12.03 7.93
N TRP A 179 7.79 -10.81 7.60
CA TRP A 179 9.13 -10.27 7.80
C TRP A 179 9.07 -9.19 8.86
N ILE A 180 9.88 -9.33 9.90
CA ILE A 180 10.10 -8.32 10.92
C ILE A 180 11.59 -8.01 10.90
N THR A 181 11.94 -6.76 10.60
CA THR A 181 13.33 -6.30 10.55
C THR A 181 13.50 -5.12 11.51
N LEU A 182 14.12 -5.38 12.65
CA LEU A 182 14.35 -4.40 13.71
C LEU A 182 15.84 -4.12 13.90
N SER A 183 16.66 -4.40 12.90
CA SER A 183 18.12 -4.26 12.99
C SER A 183 18.56 -2.84 13.33
N ASP A 184 17.76 -1.83 12.97
CA ASP A 184 18.02 -0.42 13.25
C ASP A 184 17.18 0.13 14.43
N TYR A 185 16.33 -0.70 15.05
CA TYR A 185 15.40 -0.30 16.10
C TYR A 185 15.52 -1.20 17.32
N LYS A 186 16.16 -0.68 18.38
CA LYS A 186 16.12 -1.34 19.69
C LYS A 186 14.72 -1.23 20.28
N ILE A 187 14.10 -2.37 20.55
CA ILE A 187 12.80 -2.46 21.20
C ILE A 187 12.94 -3.21 22.53
N SER A 188 12.06 -2.91 23.48
CA SER A 188 11.99 -3.63 24.74
C SER A 188 11.33 -5.00 24.56
N LYS A 189 11.54 -5.88 25.55
CA LYS A 189 10.85 -7.17 25.64
C LYS A 189 9.33 -7.00 25.65
N HIS A 190 8.84 -6.03 26.41
CA HIS A 190 7.41 -5.71 26.51
C HIS A 190 6.82 -5.28 25.17
N GLU A 191 7.49 -4.39 24.44
CA GLU A 191 7.04 -4.00 23.09
C GLU A 191 7.04 -5.17 22.12
N PHE A 192 8.04 -6.06 22.18
CA PHE A 192 8.04 -7.26 21.34
C PHE A 192 6.81 -8.14 21.62
N GLU A 193 6.54 -8.40 22.90
CA GLU A 193 5.41 -9.23 23.34
C GLU A 193 4.06 -8.60 22.96
N GLU A 194 3.85 -7.32 23.23
CA GLU A 194 2.56 -6.67 22.97
C GLU A 194 2.33 -6.39 21.48
N ASN A 195 3.36 -5.92 20.77
CA ASN A 195 3.16 -5.33 19.44
C ASN A 195 3.47 -6.29 18.30
N LEU A 196 4.40 -7.24 18.49
CA LEU A 196 4.91 -8.08 17.39
C LEU A 196 4.50 -9.54 17.53
N LEU A 197 4.49 -10.08 18.74
CA LEU A 197 4.09 -11.47 18.97
C LEU A 197 2.68 -11.80 18.42
N PRO A 198 1.68 -10.89 18.47
CA PRO A 198 0.39 -11.13 17.82
C PRO A 198 0.48 -11.34 16.30
N TRP A 199 1.37 -10.64 15.61
CA TRP A 199 1.58 -10.86 14.17
C TRP A 199 2.30 -12.18 13.90
N ILE A 200 3.26 -12.54 14.75
CA ILE A 200 4.02 -13.79 14.60
C ILE A 200 3.10 -15.01 14.78
N SER A 201 2.13 -14.93 15.71
CA SER A 201 1.26 -16.07 16.05
C SER A 201 0.34 -16.50 14.90
N ILE A 202 0.04 -15.59 13.96
CA ILE A 202 -0.84 -15.84 12.81
C ILE A 202 -0.08 -16.12 11.51
N CYS A 203 1.25 -16.10 11.50
CA CYS A 203 2.03 -16.31 10.28
C CYS A 203 2.42 -17.78 10.07
N GLU A 204 2.56 -18.22 8.81
CA GLU A 204 3.07 -19.56 8.52
C GLU A 204 4.60 -19.59 8.44
N VAL A 205 5.20 -18.55 7.88
CA VAL A 205 6.64 -18.41 7.69
C VAL A 205 7.10 -17.09 8.29
N LEU A 206 8.05 -17.17 9.22
CA LEU A 206 8.64 -16.02 9.88
C LEU A 206 10.06 -15.76 9.40
N HIS A 207 10.36 -14.50 9.09
CA HIS A 207 11.70 -13.96 9.00
C HIS A 207 11.83 -12.84 10.04
N LEU A 208 12.69 -13.02 11.03
CA LEU A 208 12.88 -12.09 12.13
C LEU A 208 14.34 -11.66 12.19
N ALA A 209 14.63 -10.38 11.96
CA ALA A 209 15.93 -9.79 12.21
C ALA A 209 15.84 -8.85 13.40
N LEU A 210 16.68 -9.08 14.41
CA LEU A 210 16.70 -8.34 15.67
C LEU A 210 17.92 -7.43 15.73
N HIS A 211 17.79 -6.34 16.48
CA HIS A 211 18.91 -5.46 16.84
C HIS A 211 19.96 -6.25 17.65
N ASP A 212 21.24 -5.91 17.49
CA ASP A 212 22.33 -6.63 18.16
C ASP A 212 22.31 -6.47 19.70
N ASP A 213 21.73 -5.37 20.16
CA ASP A 213 21.50 -5.09 21.59
C ASP A 213 20.25 -5.74 22.18
N THR A 214 19.51 -6.58 21.43
CA THR A 214 18.40 -7.34 22.02
C THR A 214 18.93 -8.29 23.11
N ASP A 215 18.40 -8.17 24.32
CA ASP A 215 18.81 -8.93 25.52
C ASP A 215 17.85 -10.08 25.87
N PHE A 216 16.68 -10.14 25.23
CA PHE A 216 15.64 -11.16 25.44
C PHE A 216 15.61 -12.27 24.37
N ILE A 217 16.71 -12.51 23.66
CA ILE A 217 16.76 -13.51 22.57
C ILE A 217 16.35 -14.93 23.01
N LYS A 218 16.65 -15.31 24.26
CA LYS A 218 16.24 -16.61 24.82
C LYS A 218 14.72 -16.73 24.92
N ASP A 219 14.06 -15.66 25.35
CA ASP A 219 12.60 -15.60 25.41
C ASP A 219 11.98 -15.62 24.00
N THR A 220 12.60 -14.92 23.03
CA THR A 220 12.19 -15.00 21.62
C THR A 220 12.13 -16.44 21.14
N PHE A 221 13.20 -17.22 21.34
CA PHE A 221 13.19 -18.64 20.94
C PHE A 221 12.15 -19.47 21.70
N LYS A 222 11.90 -19.17 22.98
CA LYS A 222 10.85 -19.83 23.77
C LYS A 222 9.47 -19.59 23.16
N TRP A 223 9.15 -18.35 22.80
CA TRP A 223 7.88 -18.04 22.13
C TRP A 223 7.78 -18.72 20.77
N LEU A 224 8.80 -18.61 19.92
CA LEU A 224 8.79 -19.22 18.58
C LEU A 224 8.66 -20.75 18.64
N ARG A 225 9.14 -21.40 19.70
CA ARG A 225 8.96 -22.85 19.91
C ARG A 225 7.52 -23.23 20.21
N ALA A 226 6.79 -22.36 20.91
CA ALA A 226 5.38 -22.56 21.26
C ALA A 226 4.41 -22.29 20.11
N LEU A 227 4.88 -21.70 19.00
CA LEU A 227 4.06 -21.36 17.84
C LEU A 227 4.11 -22.43 16.75
N ASN A 228 2.99 -22.59 16.04
CA ASN A 228 2.81 -23.53 14.92
C ASN A 228 3.34 -22.95 13.59
N LEU A 229 4.59 -22.50 13.57
CA LEU A 229 5.24 -21.98 12.37
C LEU A 229 5.72 -23.13 11.48
N LYS A 230 5.44 -23.08 10.17
CA LYS A 230 6.03 -24.02 9.20
C LYS A 230 7.54 -23.80 9.07
N CYS A 231 7.95 -22.54 9.12
CA CYS A 231 9.35 -22.16 8.99
C CYS A 231 9.62 -20.86 9.75
N SER A 232 10.79 -20.77 10.38
CA SER A 232 11.27 -19.54 10.99
C SER A 232 12.76 -19.34 10.72
N ARG A 233 13.14 -18.13 10.33
CA ARG A 233 14.53 -17.66 10.23
C ARG A 233 14.72 -16.49 11.18
N VAL A 234 15.63 -16.62 12.14
CA VAL A 234 16.00 -15.55 13.08
C VAL A 234 17.42 -15.08 12.78
N ILE A 235 17.63 -13.77 12.65
CA ILE A 235 18.93 -13.13 12.44
C ILE A 235 19.22 -12.26 13.67
N TYR A 236 20.37 -12.47 14.30
CA TYR A 236 20.79 -11.75 15.50
C TYR A 236 22.32 -11.78 15.63
N ARG A 237 22.98 -10.61 15.78
CA ARG A 237 24.45 -10.49 15.89
C ARG A 237 25.20 -11.16 14.75
N GLY A 238 24.73 -10.92 13.52
CA GLY A 238 25.27 -11.54 12.30
C GLY A 238 25.05 -13.05 12.18
N LYS A 239 24.43 -13.71 13.16
CA LYS A 239 24.16 -15.16 13.14
C LYS A 239 22.76 -15.44 12.61
N ILE A 240 22.64 -16.53 11.86
CA ILE A 240 21.37 -17.00 11.28
C ILE A 240 20.97 -18.29 11.98
N TYR A 241 19.76 -18.31 12.54
CA TYR A 241 19.14 -19.48 13.15
C TYR A 241 17.94 -19.88 12.31
N PHE A 242 17.91 -21.13 11.86
CA PHE A 242 16.88 -21.65 10.97
C PHE A 242 16.14 -22.82 11.62
N ARG A 243 14.82 -22.83 11.51
CA ARG A 243 13.95 -23.94 11.88
C ARG A 243 12.95 -24.17 10.75
N LYS A 244 12.87 -25.40 10.28
CA LYS A 244 11.86 -25.89 9.34
C LYS A 244 11.21 -27.13 9.95
N ILE A 245 9.89 -27.16 9.96
CA ILE A 245 9.09 -28.31 10.40
C ILE A 245 8.67 -29.10 9.17
#